data_AF-A0A1Z2SCB6-F1
#
_entry.id   AF-A0A1Z2SCB6-F1
#
_cell.length_a   1.000
_cell.length_b   1.000
_cell.length_c   1.000
_cell.angle_alpha   90.00
_cell.angle_beta   90.00
_cell.angle_gamma   90.00
#
_symmetry.space_group_name_H-M   'P 1'
#
loop_
_entity.id
_entity.type
_entity.pdbx_description
1 polymer ?
#
loop_
_entity_poly.entity_id
_entity_poly.type
_entity_poly.pdbx_seq_one_letter_code
_entity_poly.pdbx_strand_id
1 'polypeptide(L)'
;MTFSNTLVKEFTRVRALLKKIANHRQTCLPLVDPHSHQNIDRSASRFVKIEKVMISKIADLLFDQSGDDFIAEQTNKTNVTALSNYQEMHFMNAQLLRELKQQLNDLDDTRLATLISYWIAALQVENDELEKCLPQGE
;
A
#
# COMPACT_ATOMS: atom_id res chain seq x y z
N MET A 1 -7.00 -17.93 27.05
CA MET A 1 -5.90 -16.96 26.85
C MET A 1 -6.53 -15.58 26.71
N THR A 2 -6.31 -14.68 27.67
CA THR A 2 -6.72 -13.27 27.57
C THR A 2 -5.63 -12.52 26.81
N PHE A 3 -5.88 -12.17 25.55
CA PHE A 3 -5.02 -11.24 24.83
C PHE A 3 -5.03 -9.90 25.57
N SER A 4 -3.86 -9.28 25.76
CA SER A 4 -3.76 -7.95 26.35
C SER A 4 -4.47 -6.93 25.45
N ASN A 5 -5.16 -5.97 26.06
CA ASN A 5 -5.93 -4.94 25.35
C ASN A 5 -5.07 -4.15 24.33
N THR A 6 -3.77 -4.03 24.59
CA THR A 6 -2.76 -3.42 23.72
C THR A 6 -2.56 -4.21 22.42
N LEU A 7 -2.39 -5.54 22.50
CA LEU A 7 -2.09 -6.37 21.35
C LEU A 7 -3.27 -6.46 20.37
N VAL A 8 -4.50 -6.49 20.90
CA VAL A 8 -5.73 -6.41 20.08
C VAL A 8 -5.82 -5.07 19.36
N LYS A 9 -5.46 -3.96 20.04
CA LYS A 9 -5.47 -2.62 19.46
C LYS A 9 -4.43 -2.48 18.34
N GLU A 10 -3.23 -3.01 18.54
CA GLU A 10 -2.18 -3.01 17.51
C GLU A 10 -2.57 -3.81 16.28
N PHE A 11 -3.07 -5.04 16.45
CA PHE A 11 -3.55 -5.86 15.35
C PHE A 11 -4.68 -5.20 14.58
N THR A 12 -5.58 -4.52 15.28
CA THR A 12 -6.67 -3.75 14.65
C THR A 12 -6.12 -2.60 13.80
N ARG A 13 -5.13 -1.85 14.32
CA ARG A 13 -4.47 -0.76 13.59
C ARG A 13 -3.75 -1.26 12.34
N VAL A 14 -2.97 -2.32 12.47
CA VAL A 14 -2.22 -2.91 11.34
C VAL A 14 -3.17 -3.47 10.30
N ARG A 15 -4.26 -4.14 10.72
CA ARG A 15 -5.30 -4.61 9.80
C ARG A 15 -5.96 -3.45 9.06
N ALA A 16 -6.26 -2.34 9.73
CA ALA A 16 -6.80 -1.14 9.09
C ALA A 16 -5.84 -0.53 8.07
N LEU A 17 -4.54 -0.51 8.38
CA LEU A 17 -3.48 -0.10 7.47
C LEU A 17 -3.46 -0.97 6.21
N LEU A 18 -3.43 -2.30 6.36
CA LEU A 18 -3.43 -3.21 5.21
C LEU A 18 -4.69 -3.06 4.35
N LYS A 19 -5.86 -2.80 4.95
CA LYS A 19 -7.10 -2.52 4.21
C LYS A 19 -6.98 -1.29 3.33
N LYS A 20 -6.38 -0.21 3.84
CA LYS A 20 -6.15 1.01 3.06
C LYS A 20 -5.24 0.75 1.86
N ILE A 21 -4.15 0.00 2.06
CA ILE A 21 -3.24 -0.38 0.99
C ILE A 21 -3.96 -1.25 -0.05
N ALA A 22 -4.75 -2.24 0.38
CA ALA A 22 -5.50 -3.11 -0.54
C ALA A 22 -6.49 -2.30 -1.40
N ASN A 23 -7.20 -1.34 -0.79
CA ASN A 23 -8.12 -0.47 -1.51
C ASN A 23 -7.39 0.44 -2.50
N HIS A 24 -6.31 1.10 -2.07
CA HIS A 24 -5.50 1.95 -2.93
C HIS A 24 -4.97 1.18 -4.14
N ARG A 25 -4.45 -0.03 -3.90
CA ARG A 25 -3.97 -0.93 -4.94
C ARG A 25 -5.05 -1.23 -5.98
N GLN A 26 -6.28 -1.50 -5.54
CA GLN A 26 -7.39 -1.78 -6.43
C GLN A 26 -7.73 -0.58 -7.33
N THR A 27 -7.58 0.64 -6.81
CA THR A 27 -7.82 1.89 -7.57
C THR A 27 -6.76 2.11 -8.65
N CYS A 28 -5.50 1.77 -8.35
CA CYS A 28 -4.37 1.98 -9.27
C CYS A 28 -4.21 0.87 -10.31
N LEU A 29 -4.62 -0.36 -9.98
CA LEU A 29 -4.42 -1.55 -10.80
C LEU A 29 -4.81 -1.39 -12.29
N PRO A 30 -5.98 -0.82 -12.64
CA PRO A 30 -6.40 -0.70 -14.04
C PRO A 30 -5.50 0.19 -14.90
N LEU A 31 -4.73 1.08 -14.28
CA LEU A 31 -3.83 2.01 -14.96
C LEU A 31 -2.48 1.38 -15.29
N VAL A 32 -2.11 0.30 -14.59
CA VAL A 32 -0.78 -0.30 -14.67
C VAL A 32 -0.69 -1.30 -15.84
N ASP A 33 0.28 -1.09 -16.73
CA ASP A 33 0.70 -2.11 -17.71
C ASP A 33 2.04 -2.75 -17.30
N PRO A 34 2.05 -4.01 -16.83
CA PRO A 34 3.27 -4.71 -16.44
C PRO A 34 4.17 -5.13 -17.62
N HIS A 35 3.66 -5.09 -18.86
CA HIS A 35 4.40 -5.46 -20.07
C HIS A 35 5.00 -4.26 -20.79
N SER A 36 4.62 -3.04 -20.40
CA SER A 36 5.19 -1.83 -20.97
C SER A 36 6.66 -1.65 -20.56
N HIS A 37 7.42 -1.11 -21.51
CA HIS A 37 8.82 -0.72 -21.30
C HIS A 37 8.98 0.74 -20.90
N GLN A 38 7.90 1.52 -20.82
CA GLN A 38 7.97 2.91 -20.38
C GLN A 38 8.31 2.98 -18.89
N ASN A 39 9.16 3.92 -18.51
CA ASN A 39 9.58 4.09 -17.11
C ASN A 39 8.40 4.32 -16.17
N ILE A 40 7.44 5.14 -16.60
CA ILE A 40 6.25 5.48 -15.82
C ILE A 40 5.40 4.25 -15.48
N ASP A 41 5.16 3.39 -16.47
CA ASP A 41 4.41 2.14 -16.31
C ASP A 41 5.16 1.16 -15.38
N ARG A 42 6.49 1.10 -15.50
CA ARG A 42 7.33 0.26 -14.65
C ARG A 42 7.30 0.70 -13.18
N SER A 43 7.41 2.01 -12.92
CA SER A 43 7.32 2.55 -11.56
C SER A 43 5.94 2.32 -10.96
N ALA A 44 4.87 2.57 -11.73
CA ALA A 44 3.49 2.29 -11.32
C ALA A 44 3.29 0.80 -11.00
N SER A 45 3.81 -0.10 -11.84
CA SER A 45 3.76 -1.55 -11.65
C SER A 45 4.49 -2.02 -10.40
N ARG A 46 5.67 -1.46 -10.15
CA ARG A 46 6.45 -1.78 -8.95
C ARG A 46 5.74 -1.27 -7.69
N PHE A 47 5.13 -0.09 -7.72
CA PHE A 47 4.36 0.43 -6.60
C PHE A 47 3.26 -0.56 -6.17
N VAL A 48 2.37 -0.96 -7.08
CA VAL A 48 1.26 -1.89 -6.76
C VAL A 48 1.74 -3.32 -6.45
N LYS A 49 2.94 -3.69 -6.91
CA LYS A 49 3.59 -4.94 -6.55
C LYS A 49 4.12 -4.91 -5.13
N ILE A 50 4.77 -3.82 -4.71
CA ILE A 50 5.24 -3.63 -3.34
C ILE A 50 4.07 -3.69 -2.37
N GLU A 51 2.94 -3.02 -2.69
CA GLU A 51 1.71 -3.10 -1.92
C GLU A 51 1.24 -4.56 -1.72
N LYS A 52 1.18 -5.34 -2.80
CA LYS A 52 0.79 -6.77 -2.74
C LYS A 52 1.73 -7.57 -1.83
N VAL A 53 3.04 -7.41 -2.00
CA VAL A 53 4.04 -8.16 -1.23
C VAL A 53 3.99 -7.77 0.25
N MET A 54 3.84 -6.47 0.54
CA MET A 54 3.67 -5.97 1.90
C MET A 54 2.43 -6.57 2.57
N ILE A 55 1.27 -6.52 1.91
CA ILE A 55 0.03 -7.13 2.42
C ILE A 55 0.25 -8.62 2.70
N SER A 56 0.84 -9.35 1.74
CA SER A 56 1.07 -10.79 1.87
C SER A 56 1.97 -11.12 3.06
N LYS A 57 3.08 -10.41 3.22
CA LYS A 57 4.05 -10.62 4.30
C LYS A 57 3.44 -10.33 5.68
N ILE A 58 2.69 -9.23 5.81
CA ILE A 58 2.14 -8.81 7.11
C ILE A 58 0.90 -9.63 7.47
N ALA A 59 0.06 -9.99 6.49
CA ALA A 59 -1.12 -10.82 6.74
C ALA A 59 -0.75 -12.23 7.18
N ASP A 60 0.25 -12.84 6.53
CA ASP A 60 0.80 -14.13 6.92
C ASP A 60 1.38 -14.06 8.34
N LEU A 61 2.22 -13.04 8.61
CA LEU A 61 2.90 -12.89 9.89
C LEU A 61 1.96 -12.65 11.10
N LEU A 62 0.88 -11.88 10.92
CA LEU A 62 0.07 -11.38 12.04
C LEU A 62 -1.34 -11.97 12.10
N PHE A 63 -1.85 -12.49 11.01
CA PHE A 63 -3.26 -12.90 10.90
C PHE A 63 -3.45 -14.35 10.44
N ASP A 64 -2.36 -15.09 10.16
CA ASP A 64 -2.41 -16.46 9.62
C ASP A 64 -3.34 -16.54 8.39
N GLN A 65 -3.27 -15.49 7.55
CA GLN A 65 -4.13 -15.30 6.38
C GLN A 65 -3.27 -15.05 5.15
N SER A 66 -3.61 -15.70 4.04
CA SER A 66 -2.94 -15.43 2.77
C SER A 66 -3.18 -13.99 2.30
N GLY A 67 -2.16 -13.39 1.68
CA GLY A 67 -2.28 -12.03 1.14
C GLY A 67 -3.37 -11.89 0.07
N ASP A 68 -3.53 -12.91 -0.78
CA ASP A 68 -4.51 -12.91 -1.85
C ASP A 68 -5.95 -12.98 -1.28
N ASP A 69 -6.19 -13.79 -0.24
CA ASP A 69 -7.49 -13.84 0.44
C ASP A 69 -7.80 -12.50 1.12
N PHE A 70 -6.80 -11.91 1.79
CA PHE A 70 -6.96 -10.60 2.44
C PHE A 70 -7.37 -9.52 1.44
N ILE A 71 -6.71 -9.48 0.27
CA ILE A 71 -7.01 -8.53 -0.80
C ILE A 71 -8.43 -8.76 -1.33
N ALA A 72 -8.78 -10.02 -1.65
CA ALA A 72 -10.10 -10.37 -2.17
C ALA A 72 -11.25 -9.94 -1.23
N GLU A 73 -11.06 -10.08 0.09
CA GLU A 73 -12.03 -9.61 1.09
C GLU A 73 -12.30 -8.10 1.05
N GLN A 74 -11.34 -7.29 0.60
CA GLN A 74 -11.49 -5.83 0.53
C GLN A 74 -12.02 -5.40 -0.85
N THR A 75 -11.57 -6.05 -1.92
CA THR A 75 -12.02 -5.75 -3.29
C THR A 75 -13.53 -5.97 -3.46
N ASN A 76 -14.10 -6.99 -2.81
CA ASN A 76 -15.54 -7.30 -2.91
C ASN A 76 -16.46 -6.33 -2.15
N LYS A 77 -15.90 -5.44 -1.31
CA LYS A 77 -16.69 -4.56 -0.41
C LYS A 77 -16.79 -3.12 -0.90
N THR A 78 -16.07 -2.76 -1.96
CA THR A 78 -15.88 -1.36 -2.34
C THR A 78 -16.05 -1.19 -3.84
N ASN A 79 -17.00 -0.35 -4.27
CA ASN A 79 -17.04 0.12 -5.65
C ASN A 79 -15.86 1.05 -5.85
N VAL A 80 -14.80 0.54 -6.48
CA VAL A 80 -13.57 1.29 -6.68
C VAL A 80 -13.63 2.04 -8.01
N THR A 81 -13.58 3.36 -7.94
CA THR A 81 -13.36 4.21 -9.12
C THR A 81 -11.92 4.03 -9.57
N ALA A 82 -11.71 3.52 -10.79
CA ALA A 82 -10.38 3.41 -11.37
C ALA A 82 -9.78 4.79 -11.62
N LEU A 83 -8.47 4.93 -11.44
CA LEU A 83 -7.75 6.14 -11.82
C LEU A 83 -7.70 6.29 -13.34
N SER A 84 -7.70 7.55 -13.80
CA SER A 84 -7.72 7.87 -15.23
C SER A 84 -6.33 8.14 -15.81
N ASN A 85 -5.34 8.51 -14.98
CA ASN A 85 -4.00 8.88 -15.44
C ASN A 85 -2.93 8.81 -14.32
N TYR A 86 -1.66 8.90 -14.71
CA TYR A 86 -0.51 8.79 -13.79
C TYR A 86 -0.32 9.98 -12.85
N GLN A 87 -0.81 11.18 -13.18
CA GLN A 87 -0.75 12.32 -12.26
C GLN A 87 -1.70 12.10 -11.08
N GLU A 88 -2.89 11.57 -11.32
CA GLU A 88 -3.82 11.15 -10.28
C GLU A 88 -3.22 10.03 -9.42
N MET A 89 -2.56 9.05 -10.04
CA MET A 89 -1.87 7.98 -9.31
C MET A 89 -0.77 8.53 -8.42
N HIS A 90 0.10 9.42 -8.92
CA HIS A 90 1.12 10.07 -8.11
C HIS A 90 0.53 10.78 -6.89
N PHE A 91 -0.54 11.55 -7.09
CA PHE A 91 -1.22 12.26 -6.01
C PHE A 91 -1.78 11.29 -4.95
N MET A 92 -2.46 10.22 -5.38
CA MET A 92 -3.05 9.21 -4.50
C MET A 92 -1.99 8.40 -3.76
N ASN A 93 -0.90 8.01 -4.43
CA ASN A 93 0.26 7.37 -3.82
C ASN A 93 0.85 8.26 -2.72
N ALA A 94 1.04 9.55 -2.99
CA ALA A 94 1.56 10.51 -2.02
C ALA A 94 0.62 10.67 -0.82
N GLN A 95 -0.70 10.67 -1.05
CA GLN A 95 -1.68 10.69 0.03
C GLN A 95 -1.60 9.41 0.88
N LEU A 96 -1.56 8.24 0.27
CA LEU A 96 -1.38 6.97 0.98
C LEU A 96 -0.11 7.00 1.82
N LEU A 97 1.02 7.39 1.24
CA LEU A 97 2.31 7.46 1.93
C LEU A 97 2.27 8.38 3.16
N ARG A 98 1.61 9.55 3.06
CA ARG A 98 1.42 10.44 4.22
C ARG A 98 0.61 9.77 5.33
N GLU A 99 -0.51 9.14 4.97
CA GLU A 99 -1.38 8.45 5.93
C GLU A 99 -0.66 7.27 6.60
N LEU A 100 0.10 6.48 5.83
CA LEU A 100 0.88 5.36 6.35
C LEU A 100 1.96 5.82 7.35
N LYS A 101 2.68 6.89 7.02
CA LYS A 101 3.68 7.49 7.92
C LYS A 101 3.05 8.00 9.22
N GLN A 102 1.86 8.60 9.14
CA GLN A 102 1.13 9.05 10.32
C GLN A 102 0.70 7.87 11.20
N GLN A 103 0.11 6.82 10.61
CA GLN A 103 -0.32 5.63 11.34
C GLN A 103 0.85 4.85 11.94
N LEU A 104 2.03 4.93 11.33
CA LEU A 104 3.25 4.30 11.85
C LEU A 104 3.64 4.85 13.22
N ASN A 105 3.47 6.17 13.43
CA ASN A 105 3.77 6.82 14.71
C ASN A 105 2.84 6.39 15.84
N ASP A 106 1.70 5.77 15.51
CA ASP A 106 0.72 5.29 16.48
C ASP A 106 0.94 3.81 16.89
N LEU A 107 1.94 3.12 16.33
CA LEU A 107 2.28 1.74 16.69
C LEU A 107 3.20 1.69 17.90
N ASP A 108 2.92 0.77 18.83
CA ASP A 108 3.68 0.63 20.07
C ASP A 108 4.85 -0.38 19.89
N ASP A 109 4.69 -1.40 19.05
CA ASP A 109 5.74 -2.36 18.68
C ASP A 109 6.73 -1.73 17.70
N THR A 110 7.89 -1.34 18.22
CA THR A 110 8.98 -0.73 17.47
C THR A 110 9.54 -1.62 16.36
N ARG A 111 9.52 -2.96 16.51
CA ARG A 111 10.02 -3.88 15.48
C ARG A 111 9.03 -3.93 14.31
N LEU A 112 7.74 -3.98 14.62
CA LEU A 112 6.70 -3.93 13.59
C LEU A 112 6.68 -2.59 12.86
N ALA A 113 6.81 -1.48 13.61
CA ALA A 113 6.94 -0.16 13.01
C ALA A 113 8.18 -0.06 12.11
N THR A 114 9.32 -0.62 12.53
CA THR A 114 10.53 -0.68 11.70
C THR A 114 10.32 -1.52 10.45
N LEU A 115 9.66 -2.68 10.54
CA LEU A 115 9.36 -3.50 9.38
C LEU A 115 8.48 -2.75 8.37
N ILE A 116 7.42 -2.08 8.84
CA ILE A 116 6.50 -1.33 7.99
C ILE A 116 7.20 -0.11 7.37
N SER A 117 8.13 0.54 8.09
CA SER A 117 8.84 1.71 7.57
C SER A 117 9.70 1.38 6.34
N TYR A 118 10.31 0.20 6.28
CA TYR A 118 11.04 -0.25 5.08
C TYR A 118 10.13 -0.39 3.86
N TRP A 119 8.90 -0.90 4.04
CA TRP A 119 7.92 -0.97 2.96
C TRP A 119 7.46 0.41 2.50
N ILE A 120 7.21 1.32 3.45
CA ILE A 120 6.86 2.71 3.13
C ILE A 120 7.99 3.40 2.36
N ALA A 121 9.25 3.15 2.73
CA ALA A 121 10.40 3.70 2.01
C ALA A 121 10.47 3.17 0.58
N ALA A 122 10.24 1.86 0.37
CA ALA A 122 10.20 1.28 -0.97
C ALA A 122 9.06 1.87 -1.83
N LEU A 123 7.87 2.06 -1.25
CA LEU A 123 6.77 2.74 -1.93
C LEU A 123 7.11 4.19 -2.28
N GLN A 124 7.78 4.92 -1.37
CA GLN A 124 8.22 6.29 -1.63
C GLN A 124 9.18 6.35 -2.82
N VAL A 125 10.15 5.45 -2.89
CA VAL A 125 11.11 5.39 -4.01
C VAL A 125 10.37 5.24 -5.35
N GLU A 126 9.44 4.30 -5.46
CA GLU A 126 8.71 4.11 -6.72
C GLU A 126 7.79 5.29 -7.05
N ASN A 127 7.25 5.98 -6.03
CA ASN A 127 6.46 7.19 -6.26
C ASN A 127 7.33 8.37 -6.76
N ASP A 128 8.53 8.52 -6.21
CA ASP A 128 9.48 9.54 -6.64
C ASP A 128 9.98 9.25 -8.07
N GLU A 129 10.17 7.98 -8.44
CA GLU A 129 10.47 7.58 -9.82
C GLU A 129 9.31 7.86 -10.79
N LEU A 130 8.06 7.71 -10.32
CA LEU A 130 6.88 8.04 -11.10
C LEU A 130 6.80 9.55 -11.35
N GLU A 131 7.07 10.38 -10.34
CA GLU A 131 7.10 11.85 -10.46
C GLU A 131 8.07 12.33 -11.54
N LYS A 132 9.29 11.75 -11.60
CA LYS A 132 10.30 12.08 -12.61
C LYS A 132 9.84 11.87 -14.05
N CYS A 133 8.85 11.00 -14.25
CA CYS A 133 8.32 10.67 -15.56
C CYS A 133 7.07 11.48 -15.93
N LEU A 134 6.49 12.25 -14.99
CA LEU A 134 5.31 13.05 -15.27
C LEU A 134 5.66 14.28 -16.12
N PRO A 135 4.71 14.78 -16.93
CA PRO A 135 4.88 16.05 -17.63
C PRO A 135 5.19 17.16 -16.61
N GLN A 136 6.38 17.72 -16.70
CA GLN A 136 6.73 18.96 -16.01
C GLN A 136 6.04 20.07 -16.80
N GLY A 137 5.12 20.82 -16.18
CA GLY A 137 4.42 21.90 -16.88
C GLY A 137 5.41 22.86 -17.56
N GLU A 138 5.11 23.22 -18.81
CA GLU A 138 5.79 24.32 -19.53
C GLU A 138 5.51 25.68 -18.86
#